data_AF-A0A529KI53-F1
#
_entry.id   AF-A0A529KI53-F1
#
_cell.length_a   1.000
_cell.length_b   1.000
_cell.length_c   1.000
_cell.angle_alpha   90.00
_cell.angle_beta   90.00
_cell.angle_gamma   90.00
#
_symmetry.space_group_name_H-M   'P 1'
#
loop_
_entity.id
_entity.type
_entity.pdbx_description
1 polymer ?
#
loop_
_entity_poly.entity_id
_entity_poly.type
_entity_poly.pdbx_seq_one_letter_code
_entity_poly.pdbx_strand_id
1 'polypeptide(L)'
;MQTVRAADHDRYVSALYAPEDKREALFSLYAFNAEISGIRDRIREALLGEVRLQWWRDVIAAEDAGAGTGHPVADALTATISAHRLPKSAFENMLEARIFDLYDDPMPSRTDLEGYCGETAAALIQLAAMVLDPVEAPSLQAG
;
A
#
# COMPACT_ATOMS: atom_id res chain seq x y z
N MET A 1 6.99 -7.02 -9.63
CA MET A 1 6.89 -6.51 -11.02
C MET A 1 5.69 -7.06 -11.80
N GLN A 2 5.54 -8.39 -11.99
CA GLN A 2 4.47 -8.94 -12.85
C GLN A 2 3.06 -8.61 -12.35
N THR A 3 2.82 -8.65 -11.03
CA THR A 3 1.56 -8.24 -10.41
C THR A 3 1.16 -6.82 -10.80
N VAL A 4 2.08 -5.86 -10.69
CA VAL A 4 1.84 -4.45 -11.03
C VAL A 4 1.60 -4.30 -12.53
N ARG A 5 2.39 -4.96 -13.38
CA ARG A 5 2.18 -4.93 -14.84
C ARG A 5 0.75 -5.36 -15.24
N ALA A 6 0.18 -6.34 -14.54
CA ALA A 6 -1.15 -6.85 -14.82
C ALA A 6 -2.28 -5.99 -14.19
N ALA A 7 -2.08 -5.52 -12.96
CA ALA A 7 -3.10 -4.82 -12.19
C ALA A 7 -3.11 -3.30 -12.39
N ASP A 8 -1.98 -2.70 -12.76
CA ASP A 8 -1.79 -1.26 -12.86
C ASP A 8 -0.68 -0.91 -13.88
N HIS A 9 -1.07 -0.81 -15.14
CA HIS A 9 -0.14 -0.56 -16.24
C HIS A 9 0.55 0.80 -16.13
N ASP A 10 -0.18 1.83 -15.69
CA ASP A 10 0.33 3.19 -15.61
C ASP A 10 1.43 3.29 -14.54
N ARG A 11 1.20 2.72 -13.35
CA ARG A 11 2.24 2.64 -12.32
C ARG A 11 3.39 1.72 -12.74
N TYR A 12 3.10 0.67 -13.50
CA TYR A 12 4.15 -0.19 -14.04
C TYR A 12 5.12 0.59 -14.93
N VAL A 13 4.60 1.33 -15.92
CA VAL A 13 5.41 2.13 -16.84
C VAL A 13 6.11 3.28 -16.09
N SER A 14 5.40 3.96 -15.19
CA SER A 14 5.96 5.07 -14.41
C SER A 14 7.16 4.64 -13.57
N ALA A 15 7.09 3.48 -12.92
CA ALA A 15 8.19 2.94 -12.12
C ALA A 15 9.45 2.63 -12.94
N LEU A 16 9.33 2.34 -14.24
CA LEU A 16 10.49 2.08 -15.10
C LEU A 16 11.35 3.32 -15.36
N TYR A 17 10.79 4.53 -15.17
CA TYR A 17 11.55 5.78 -15.27
C TYR A 17 12.32 6.14 -13.98
N ALA A 18 12.05 5.46 -12.86
CA ALA A 18 12.79 5.67 -11.62
C ALA A 18 14.23 5.09 -11.70
N PRO A 19 15.16 5.55 -10.84
CA PRO A 19 16.48 4.93 -10.67
C PRO A 19 16.38 3.43 -10.39
N GLU A 20 17.26 2.64 -10.99
CA GLU A 20 17.18 1.17 -10.98
C GLU A 20 17.14 0.58 -9.56
N ASP A 21 17.92 1.15 -8.64
CA ASP A 21 18.00 0.77 -7.23
C ASP A 21 16.73 1.08 -6.42
N LYS A 22 15.81 1.89 -6.96
CA LYS A 22 14.52 2.24 -6.32
C LYS A 22 13.33 1.49 -6.89
N ARG A 23 13.48 0.88 -8.07
CA ARG A 23 12.34 0.27 -8.79
C ARG A 23 11.69 -0.85 -8.01
N GLU A 24 12.49 -1.72 -7.38
CA GLU A 24 11.95 -2.85 -6.62
C GLU A 24 11.08 -2.39 -5.45
N ALA A 25 11.52 -1.37 -4.71
CA ALA A 25 10.75 -0.75 -3.64
C ALA A 25 9.46 -0.10 -4.15
N LEU A 26 9.49 0.60 -5.28
CA LEU A 26 8.26 1.13 -5.88
C LEU A 26 7.30 0.01 -6.31
N PHE A 27 7.81 -1.06 -6.91
CA PHE A 27 6.99 -2.19 -7.31
C PHE A 27 6.38 -2.94 -6.14
N SER A 28 7.06 -3.03 -4.98
CA SER A 28 6.49 -3.65 -3.79
C SER A 28 5.32 -2.82 -3.24
N LEU A 29 5.48 -1.50 -3.14
CA LEU A 29 4.41 -0.58 -2.73
C LEU A 29 3.20 -0.64 -3.67
N TYR A 30 3.43 -0.63 -4.98
CA TYR A 30 2.35 -0.68 -5.96
C TYR A 30 1.67 -2.05 -6.02
N ALA A 31 2.42 -3.14 -5.82
CA ALA A 31 1.85 -4.48 -5.74
C ALA A 31 0.98 -4.64 -4.48
N PHE A 32 1.44 -4.14 -3.33
CA PHE A 32 0.64 -4.09 -2.11
C PHE A 32 -0.65 -3.30 -2.32
N ASN A 33 -0.57 -2.09 -2.89
CA ASN A 33 -1.76 -1.28 -3.15
C ASN A 33 -2.76 -2.01 -4.07
N ALA A 34 -2.28 -2.60 -5.17
CA ALA A 34 -3.11 -3.36 -6.10
C ALA A 34 -3.77 -4.57 -5.43
N GLU A 35 -3.08 -5.20 -4.48
CA GLU A 35 -3.68 -6.28 -3.70
C GLU A 35 -4.79 -5.78 -2.79
N ILE A 36 -4.55 -4.76 -1.95
CA ILE A 36 -5.56 -4.32 -0.99
C ILE A 36 -6.77 -3.65 -1.67
N SER A 37 -6.56 -2.91 -2.77
CA SER A 37 -7.66 -2.28 -3.50
C SER A 37 -8.51 -3.31 -4.25
N GLY A 38 -7.90 -4.39 -4.73
CA GLY A 38 -8.60 -5.48 -5.42
C GLY A 38 -9.25 -6.51 -4.50
N ILE A 39 -9.20 -6.34 -3.17
CA ILE A 39 -9.84 -7.30 -2.24
C ILE A 39 -11.33 -7.37 -2.52
N ARG A 40 -12.01 -6.21 -2.56
CA ARG A 40 -13.45 -6.09 -2.82
C ARG A 40 -13.88 -6.84 -4.08
N ASP A 41 -13.13 -6.73 -5.16
CA ASP A 41 -13.47 -7.36 -6.44
C ASP A 41 -13.37 -8.90 -6.42
N ARG A 42 -12.63 -9.47 -5.46
CA ARG A 42 -12.35 -10.91 -5.39
C ARG A 42 -13.22 -11.66 -4.38
N ILE A 43 -13.89 -10.95 -3.48
CA ILE A 43 -14.68 -11.54 -2.41
C ILE A 43 -16.14 -11.09 -2.50
N ARG A 44 -17.04 -11.89 -1.96
CA ARG A 44 -18.48 -11.56 -1.90
C ARG A 44 -18.96 -11.21 -0.49
N GLU A 45 -18.23 -11.65 0.52
CA GLU A 45 -18.60 -11.46 1.92
C GLU A 45 -17.60 -10.51 2.56
N ALA A 46 -18.08 -9.40 3.13
CA ALA A 46 -17.25 -8.36 3.73
C ALA A 46 -16.28 -8.93 4.78
N LEU A 47 -16.76 -9.87 5.61
CA LEU A 47 -15.96 -10.53 6.64
C LEU A 47 -14.70 -11.22 6.09
N LEU A 48 -14.77 -11.85 4.92
CA LEU A 48 -13.58 -12.46 4.30
C LEU A 48 -12.55 -11.42 3.88
N GLY A 49 -13.02 -10.22 3.51
CA GLY A 49 -12.17 -9.08 3.20
C GLY A 49 -11.47 -8.52 4.41
N GLU A 50 -12.21 -8.41 5.52
CA GLU A 50 -11.65 -7.99 6.80
C GLU A 50 -10.57 -8.95 7.27
N VAL A 51 -10.78 -10.27 7.15
CA VAL A 51 -9.75 -11.27 7.46
C VAL A 51 -8.50 -11.08 6.60
N ARG A 52 -8.66 -10.78 5.29
CA ARG A 52 -7.53 -10.52 4.40
C ARG A 52 -6.80 -9.22 4.74
N LEU A 53 -7.52 -8.16 5.09
CA LEU A 53 -6.94 -6.90 5.56
C LEU A 53 -6.23 -7.08 6.90
N GLN A 54 -6.80 -7.86 7.81
CA GLN A 54 -6.19 -8.18 9.11
C GLN A 54 -4.89 -8.95 8.94
N TRP A 55 -4.85 -9.95 8.05
CA TRP A 55 -3.60 -10.64 7.72
C TRP A 55 -2.51 -9.67 7.25
N TRP A 56 -2.87 -8.68 6.42
CA TRP A 56 -1.91 -7.65 6.00
C TRP A 56 -1.42 -6.79 7.17
N ARG A 57 -2.31 -6.41 8.10
CA ARG A 57 -1.93 -5.70 9.33
C ARG A 57 -0.92 -6.52 10.14
N ASP A 58 -1.19 -7.81 10.34
CA ASP A 58 -0.31 -8.69 11.12
C ASP A 58 1.07 -8.84 10.48
N VAL A 59 1.12 -9.00 9.15
CA VAL A 59 2.36 -9.06 8.36
C VAL A 59 3.19 -7.77 8.50
N ILE A 60 2.55 -6.60 8.43
CA ILE A 60 3.24 -5.32 8.52
C ILE A 60 3.69 -5.04 9.96
N ALA A 61 2.89 -5.43 10.94
CA ALA A 61 3.20 -5.24 12.36
C ALA A 61 4.37 -6.11 12.81
N ALA A 62 4.56 -7.29 12.22
CA ALA A 62 5.63 -8.23 12.57
C ALA A 62 7.01 -7.55 12.65
N GLU A 63 7.77 -7.88 13.70
CA GLU A 63 9.12 -7.37 13.93
C GLU A 63 10.18 -8.20 13.19
N ASP A 64 9.89 -9.47 12.93
CA ASP A 64 10.80 -10.39 12.26
C ASP A 64 10.59 -10.35 10.73
N ALA A 65 11.17 -9.33 10.09
CA ALA A 65 11.19 -9.22 8.63
C ALA A 65 11.99 -10.35 7.93
N GLY A 66 12.70 -11.21 8.68
CA GLY A 66 13.48 -12.33 8.16
C GLY A 66 12.69 -13.63 8.02
N ALA A 67 11.57 -13.78 8.74
CA ALA A 67 10.66 -14.90 8.61
C ALA A 67 9.76 -14.68 7.39
N GLY A 68 10.17 -15.17 6.23
CA GLY A 68 9.37 -15.09 5.01
C GLY A 68 7.95 -15.61 5.23
N THR A 69 6.96 -14.82 4.83
CA THR A 69 5.53 -15.16 4.93
C THR A 69 5.11 -16.21 3.91
N GLY A 70 5.94 -16.45 2.90
CA GLY A 70 5.64 -17.28 1.73
C GLY A 70 4.79 -16.55 0.68
N HIS A 71 4.42 -15.30 0.95
CA HIS A 71 3.66 -14.45 0.04
C HIS A 71 4.59 -13.39 -0.59
N PRO A 72 4.95 -13.50 -1.88
CA PRO A 72 6.03 -12.71 -2.49
C PRO A 72 5.87 -11.19 -2.36
N VAL A 73 4.64 -10.68 -2.42
CA VAL A 73 4.39 -9.24 -2.28
C VAL A 73 4.56 -8.79 -0.82
N ALA A 74 4.19 -9.63 0.14
CA ALA A 74 4.35 -9.31 1.56
C ALA A 74 5.82 -9.30 1.94
N ASP A 75 6.57 -10.31 1.49
CA ASP A 75 8.01 -10.41 1.75
C ASP A 75 8.78 -9.24 1.13
N ALA A 76 8.43 -8.83 -0.10
CA ALA A 76 9.02 -7.66 -0.74
C ALA A 76 8.63 -6.35 -0.03
N LEU A 77 7.38 -6.25 0.45
CA LEU A 77 6.89 -5.07 1.17
C LEU A 77 7.59 -4.90 2.52
N THR A 78 7.70 -5.95 3.33
CA THR A 78 8.34 -5.89 4.65
C THR A 78 9.82 -5.54 4.53
N ALA A 79 10.52 -6.10 3.54
CA ALA A 79 11.88 -5.71 3.19
C ALA A 79 11.98 -4.22 2.79
N THR A 80 11.02 -3.73 1.99
CA THR A 80 10.96 -2.32 1.57
C THR A 80 10.71 -1.38 2.74
N ILE A 81 9.75 -1.70 3.62
CA ILE A 81 9.43 -0.94 4.83
C ILE A 81 10.68 -0.81 5.71
N SER A 82 11.40 -1.92 5.92
CA SER A 82 12.62 -1.92 6.73
C SER A 82 13.75 -1.11 6.08
N ALA A 83 14.04 -1.35 4.80
CA ALA A 83 15.14 -0.71 4.08
C ALA A 83 14.97 0.82 3.98
N HIS A 84 13.74 1.30 3.82
CA HIS A 84 13.42 2.72 3.66
C HIS A 84 12.85 3.37 4.92
N ARG A 85 12.75 2.63 6.04
CA ARG A 85 12.17 3.09 7.31
C ARG A 85 10.79 3.74 7.13
N LEU A 86 9.97 3.14 6.28
CA LEU A 86 8.66 3.68 5.96
C LEU A 86 7.74 3.60 7.19
N PRO A 87 6.87 4.61 7.42
CA PRO A 87 6.00 4.64 8.58
C PRO A 87 4.94 3.54 8.49
N LYS A 88 4.99 2.55 9.40
CA LYS A 88 3.99 1.45 9.47
C LYS A 88 2.56 1.97 9.61
N SER A 89 2.38 3.08 10.34
CA SER A 89 1.07 3.74 10.52
C SER A 89 0.41 4.17 9.22
N ALA A 90 1.17 4.56 8.20
CA ALA A 90 0.60 4.89 6.89
C ALA A 90 -0.06 3.68 6.23
N PHE A 91 0.55 2.49 6.36
CA PHE A 91 -0.04 1.25 5.85
C PHE A 91 -1.25 0.80 6.67
N GLU A 92 -1.21 0.99 7.99
CA GLU A 92 -2.36 0.71 8.86
C GLU A 92 -3.57 1.57 8.47
N ASN A 93 -3.36 2.88 8.23
CA ASN A 93 -4.42 3.77 7.77
C ASN A 93 -4.94 3.38 6.38
N MET A 94 -4.04 3.01 5.45
CA MET A 94 -4.45 2.51 4.13
C MET A 94 -5.36 1.27 4.27
N LEU A 95 -5.03 0.33 5.16
CA LEU A 95 -5.84 -0.86 5.40
C LEU A 95 -7.18 -0.52 6.05
N GLU A 96 -7.20 0.45 6.98
CA GLU A 96 -8.43 0.94 7.60
C GLU A 96 -9.36 1.58 6.58
N ALA A 97 -8.83 2.46 5.71
CA ALA A 97 -9.60 3.08 4.65
C ALA A 97 -10.19 2.05 3.68
N ARG A 98 -9.51 0.91 3.44
CA ARG A 98 -10.02 -0.18 2.60
C ARG A 98 -11.15 -0.99 3.23
N ILE A 99 -11.39 -0.87 4.54
CA ILE A 99 -12.59 -1.47 5.15
C ILE A 99 -13.85 -0.87 4.51
N PHE A 100 -13.88 0.45 4.28
CA PHE A 100 -15.00 1.13 3.63
C PHE A 100 -15.38 0.47 2.30
N ASP A 101 -14.40 0.09 1.49
CA ASP A 101 -14.64 -0.55 0.18
C ASP A 101 -15.36 -1.90 0.31
N LEU A 102 -15.25 -2.60 1.44
CA LEU A 102 -15.87 -3.91 1.65
C LEU A 102 -17.39 -3.81 1.84
N TYR A 103 -17.88 -2.63 2.18
CA TYR A 103 -19.27 -2.33 2.41
C TYR A 103 -19.82 -1.55 1.21
N ASP A 104 -20.98 -1.93 0.68
CA ASP A 104 -21.63 -1.26 -0.47
C ASP A 104 -22.32 0.07 -0.08
N ASP A 105 -21.86 0.71 0.99
CA ASP A 105 -22.43 1.96 1.48
C ASP A 105 -21.97 3.14 0.63
N PRO A 106 -22.86 4.10 0.35
CA PRO A 106 -22.46 5.32 -0.34
C PRO A 106 -21.51 6.14 0.52
N MET A 107 -20.55 6.81 -0.14
CA MET A 107 -19.65 7.76 0.54
C MET A 107 -20.47 8.84 1.26
N PRO A 108 -20.35 9.00 2.60
CA PRO A 108 -21.31 9.81 3.36
C PRO A 108 -21.22 11.32 3.06
N SER A 109 -20.02 11.83 2.81
CA SER A 109 -19.79 13.25 2.50
C SER A 109 -18.55 13.47 1.64
N ARG A 110 -18.39 14.71 1.17
CA ARG A 110 -17.15 15.15 0.50
C ARG A 110 -15.94 15.07 1.43
N THR A 111 -16.11 15.39 2.71
CA THR A 111 -15.01 15.32 3.68
C THR A 111 -14.55 13.88 3.89
N ASP A 112 -15.47 12.93 3.93
CA ASP A 112 -15.14 11.49 4.00
C ASP A 112 -14.42 11.03 2.73
N LEU A 113 -14.85 11.52 1.55
CA LEU A 113 -14.17 11.24 0.28
C LEU A 113 -12.73 11.78 0.28
N GLU A 114 -12.53 13.00 0.75
CA GLU A 114 -11.21 13.63 0.85
C GLU A 114 -10.30 12.84 1.82
N GLY A 115 -10.83 12.42 2.98
CA GLY A 115 -10.13 11.57 3.93
C GLY A 115 -9.74 10.21 3.33
N TYR A 116 -10.68 9.53 2.65
CA TYR A 116 -10.41 8.28 1.95
C TYR A 116 -9.34 8.44 0.87
N CYS A 117 -9.38 9.51 0.07
CA CYS A 117 -8.35 9.78 -0.94
C CYS A 117 -6.98 10.05 -0.30
N GLY A 118 -6.97 10.72 0.86
CA GLY A 118 -5.79 10.96 1.68
C GLY A 118 -5.13 9.66 2.11
N GLU A 119 -5.89 8.78 2.76
CA GLU A 119 -5.40 7.52 3.30
C GLU A 119 -5.19 6.43 2.25
N THR A 120 -5.54 6.66 0.97
CA THR A 120 -5.31 5.68 -0.11
C THR A 120 -4.34 6.21 -1.16
N ALA A 121 -4.81 7.05 -2.08
CA ALA A 121 -4.04 7.51 -3.21
C ALA A 121 -2.88 8.42 -2.79
N ALA A 122 -3.13 9.37 -1.88
CA ALA A 122 -2.10 10.31 -1.42
C ALA A 122 -1.05 9.60 -0.57
N ALA A 123 -1.45 8.73 0.38
CA ALA A 123 -0.54 7.92 1.18
C ALA A 123 0.44 7.11 0.31
N LEU A 124 -0.04 6.47 -0.76
CA LEU A 124 0.82 5.73 -1.68
C LEU A 124 1.84 6.63 -2.40
N ILE A 125 1.43 7.83 -2.82
CA ILE A 125 2.33 8.80 -3.46
C ILE A 125 3.41 9.26 -2.47
N GLN A 126 3.03 9.53 -1.21
CA GLN A 126 3.97 9.93 -0.16
C GLN A 126 4.99 8.83 0.16
N LEU A 127 4.54 7.57 0.29
CA LEU A 127 5.44 6.43 0.50
C LEU A 127 6.41 6.25 -0.68
N ALA A 128 5.94 6.40 -1.91
CA ALA A 128 6.80 6.37 -3.10
C ALA A 128 7.80 7.54 -3.11
N ALA A 129 7.39 8.73 -2.69
CA ALA A 129 8.27 9.89 -2.56
C ALA A 129 9.38 9.65 -1.51
N MET A 130 9.06 9.05 -0.37
CA MET A 130 10.07 8.66 0.65
C MET A 130 11.09 7.64 0.13
N VAL A 131 10.66 6.71 -0.73
CA VAL A 131 11.57 5.77 -1.40
C VAL A 131 12.54 6.49 -2.34
N LEU A 132 12.02 7.47 -3.10
CA LEU A 132 12.76 8.21 -4.12
C LEU A 132 13.69 9.28 -3.55
N ASP A 133 13.22 10.02 -2.54
CA ASP A 133 13.95 11.09 -1.88
C ASP A 133 13.71 11.06 -0.35
N PRO A 134 14.52 10.28 0.39
CA PRO A 134 14.35 10.11 1.83
C PRO A 134 14.72 11.36 2.66
N VAL A 135 15.31 12.40 2.04
CA VAL A 135 15.75 13.61 2.74
C VAL A 135 14.67 14.68 2.67
N GLU A 136 14.15 14.97 1.48
CA GLU A 136 13.16 16.04 1.28
C GLU A 136 11.72 15.56 1.55
N ALA A 137 11.38 14.30 1.23
CA ALA A 137 9.99 13.84 1.27
C ALA A 137 9.32 13.89 2.66
N PRO A 138 9.98 13.54 3.79
CA PRO A 138 9.35 13.60 5.12
C PRO A 138 8.92 15.02 5.53
N SER A 139 9.56 16.06 4.98
CA SER A 139 9.25 17.46 5.30
C SER A 139 7.90 17.92 4.74
N LEU A 140 7.37 17.22 3.73
CA LEU A 140 6.10 17.54 3.05
C LEU A 140 4.87 16.98 3.77
N GLN A 141 5.06 16.13 4.80
CA GLN A 141 3.96 15.58 5.61
C GLN A 141 3.58 16.45 6.82
N ALA A 142 4.38 17.47 7.14
CA ALA A 142 4.19 18.31 8.33
C ALA A 142 3.29 19.55 8.10
N GLY A 143 2.47 19.55 7.06
CA GLY A 143 1.59 20.66 6.66
C GLY A 143 0.13 20.40 6.95
#